data_AF-A0A101SEH6-F1
#
_entry.id   AF-A0A101SEH6-F1
#
_cell.length_a   1.000
_cell.length_b   1.000
_cell.length_c   1.000
_cell.angle_alpha   90.00
_cell.angle_beta   90.00
_cell.angle_gamma   90.00
#
_symmetry.space_group_name_H-M   'P 1'
#
loop_
_entity.id
_entity.type
_entity.pdbx_description
1 polymer ?
#
loop_
_entity_poly.entity_id
_entity_poly.type
_entity_poly.pdbx_seq_one_letter_code
_entity_poly.pdbx_strand_id
1 'polypeptide(L)'
;MDSGSEFSGARAEWWEGIVQELAMELDFACPGTERFLPHDLGDLALVQAMLMARTALREQRVAAATDIANELYSLWPDREPPLEDCADLVARLLRHLHEHSLPLLRPWRSFDLWSGLLQLYTARRAAAVGALRAARELDERWALDRRAMSDGSLDRPLDPGVRWQSFAAYLRDTQRDNVTGAALGLLERAPVAERLSRSAHYLEEYLGEARHLVALGSGNEIAEYVRLRADELSSGTGSGLWADVSAAAADYGRVCRRVREGLTTYEQELFQAAHGSRQRDWEPLLEAHLARDAGAGPHPRLVLPDPQAPAPSWMTTMVELRAESNRGAAPKTFTWHSLPGHTPWWFCAVRPGPEEHMAAKLGHDGRIQFEVSKDRPGDLLIGLPDDEPESFLHHLRFRYDEDDLDDLSRLLMLAMTGFARLDILAARQAGGLRVLRTIRVDVPGEVRDLCGEYAYARLRTLSGEAGGAGEPGAEELTRRSAGRGGAGPWEDGVERDGLVVNKDLPRERESAPVFDGGLFQRDDMLF
;
A
#
# COMPACT_ATOMS: atom_id res chain seq x y z
N MET A 1 12.81 22.75 -15.91
CA MET A 1 11.52 23.14 -15.32
C MET A 1 11.86 24.19 -14.29
N ASP A 2 11.58 25.44 -14.61
CA ASP A 2 12.18 26.58 -13.90
C ASP A 2 11.16 27.54 -13.30
N SER A 3 9.94 27.57 -13.85
CA SER A 3 8.84 28.41 -13.37
C SER A 3 7.68 27.60 -12.74
N GLY A 4 6.94 28.25 -11.84
CA GLY A 4 5.70 27.71 -11.27
C GLY A 4 4.67 27.38 -12.36
N SER A 5 4.57 28.18 -13.42
CA SER A 5 3.72 27.88 -14.58
C SER A 5 4.04 26.55 -15.27
N GLU A 6 5.31 26.16 -15.38
CA GLU A 6 5.69 24.85 -15.92
C GLU A 6 5.35 23.71 -14.95
N PHE A 7 5.54 23.93 -13.64
CA PHE A 7 5.15 22.98 -12.60
C PHE A 7 3.64 22.72 -12.61
N SER A 8 2.84 23.80 -12.61
CA SER A 8 1.39 23.75 -12.63
C SER A 8 0.85 23.12 -13.92
N GLY A 9 1.50 23.42 -15.07
CA GLY A 9 1.22 22.78 -16.36
C GLY A 9 1.47 21.29 -16.33
N ALA A 10 2.69 20.84 -15.99
CA ALA A 10 3.04 19.43 -15.93
C ALA A 10 2.19 18.65 -14.91
N ARG A 11 1.85 19.27 -13.77
CA ARG A 11 0.92 18.70 -12.78
C ARG A 11 -0.49 18.53 -13.35
N ALA A 12 -0.98 19.50 -14.13
CA ALA A 12 -2.29 19.42 -14.76
C ALA A 12 -2.31 18.35 -15.85
N GLU A 13 -1.28 18.29 -16.71
CA GLU A 13 -1.09 17.25 -17.74
C GLU A 13 -1.09 15.84 -17.12
N TRP A 14 -0.33 15.63 -16.04
CA TRP A 14 -0.25 14.34 -15.35
C TRP A 14 -1.58 13.90 -14.71
N TRP A 15 -2.27 14.82 -14.02
CA TRP A 15 -3.59 14.51 -13.46
C TRP A 15 -4.64 14.25 -14.54
N GLU A 16 -4.55 14.96 -15.67
CA GLU A 16 -5.46 14.79 -16.80
C GLU A 16 -5.23 13.43 -17.50
N GLY A 17 -3.98 12.97 -17.61
CA GLY A 17 -3.65 11.61 -18.06
C GLY A 17 -4.27 10.52 -17.19
N ILE A 18 -4.12 10.61 -15.86
CA ILE A 18 -4.73 9.69 -14.89
C ILE A 18 -6.26 9.69 -15.00
N VAL A 19 -6.87 10.87 -15.13
CA VAL A 19 -8.33 11.01 -15.30
C VAL A 19 -8.80 10.35 -16.60
N GLN A 20 -8.09 10.56 -17.70
CA GLN A 20 -8.44 9.98 -19.00
C GLN A 20 -8.24 8.46 -19.03
N GLU A 21 -7.17 7.91 -18.44
CA GLU A 21 -6.95 6.46 -18.32
C GLU A 21 -8.12 5.79 -17.58
N LEU A 22 -8.47 6.30 -16.40
CA LEU A 22 -9.57 5.75 -15.58
C LEU A 22 -10.95 5.94 -16.22
N ALA A 23 -11.19 7.02 -16.96
CA ALA A 23 -12.44 7.26 -17.68
C ALA A 23 -12.58 6.37 -18.92
N MET A 24 -11.49 6.15 -19.66
CA MET A 24 -11.46 5.21 -20.80
C MET A 24 -11.68 3.76 -20.35
N GLU A 25 -11.04 3.34 -19.25
CA GLU A 25 -11.25 1.99 -18.70
C GLU A 25 -12.69 1.79 -18.21
N LEU A 26 -13.31 2.82 -17.63
CA LEU A 26 -14.72 2.77 -17.22
C LEU A 26 -15.67 2.57 -18.41
N ASP A 27 -15.45 3.28 -19.53
CA ASP A 27 -16.27 3.11 -20.73
C ASP A 27 -15.97 1.78 -21.46
N PHE A 28 -14.73 1.29 -21.42
CA PHE A 28 -14.38 -0.05 -21.90
C PHE A 28 -15.09 -1.15 -21.08
N ALA A 29 -15.07 -1.04 -19.75
CA ALA A 29 -15.73 -1.97 -18.83
C ALA A 29 -17.27 -1.89 -18.90
N CYS A 30 -17.81 -0.70 -19.15
CA CYS A 30 -19.25 -0.42 -19.24
C CYS A 30 -19.54 0.68 -20.29
N PRO A 31 -19.69 0.31 -21.58
CA PRO A 31 -19.96 1.27 -22.64
C PRO A 31 -21.21 2.10 -22.39
N GLY A 32 -21.07 3.42 -22.51
CA GLY A 32 -22.13 4.38 -22.24
C GLY A 32 -22.42 4.55 -20.74
N THR A 33 -21.39 4.51 -19.88
CA THR A 33 -21.53 4.84 -18.45
C THR A 33 -21.95 6.29 -18.21
N GLU A 34 -21.70 7.19 -19.18
CA GLU A 34 -22.15 8.59 -19.19
C GLU A 34 -23.64 8.79 -18.82
N ARG A 35 -24.55 7.87 -19.22
CA ARG A 35 -25.99 7.96 -18.90
C ARG A 35 -26.31 7.68 -17.43
N PHE A 36 -25.34 7.19 -16.66
CA PHE A 36 -25.42 6.97 -15.21
C PHE A 36 -24.82 8.12 -14.41
N LEU A 37 -24.33 9.19 -15.05
CA LEU A 37 -23.65 10.29 -14.39
C LEU A 37 -24.40 11.63 -14.58
N PRO A 38 -24.74 12.34 -13.48
CA PRO A 38 -25.41 13.63 -13.58
C PRO A 38 -24.50 14.67 -14.24
N HIS A 39 -24.93 15.20 -15.38
CA HIS A 39 -24.14 16.13 -16.18
C HIS A 39 -23.84 17.45 -15.45
N ASP A 40 -24.61 17.79 -14.41
CA ASP A 40 -24.42 19.01 -13.63
C ASP A 40 -23.26 18.92 -12.62
N LEU A 41 -22.67 17.72 -12.38
CA LEU A 41 -21.44 17.54 -11.58
C LEU A 41 -20.20 18.17 -12.24
N GLY A 42 -20.26 18.48 -13.53
CA GLY A 42 -19.28 19.32 -14.24
C GLY A 42 -18.36 18.50 -15.15
N ASP A 43 -17.12 18.28 -14.71
CA ASP A 43 -16.11 17.54 -15.47
C ASP A 43 -16.45 16.04 -15.50
N LEU A 44 -17.03 15.59 -16.62
CA LEU A 44 -17.52 14.23 -16.77
C LEU A 44 -16.39 13.18 -16.68
N ALA A 45 -15.23 13.47 -17.27
CA ALA A 45 -14.09 12.55 -17.23
C ALA A 45 -13.57 12.36 -15.80
N LEU A 46 -13.46 13.46 -15.02
CA LEU A 46 -13.09 13.36 -13.61
C LEU A 46 -14.15 12.62 -12.79
N VAL A 47 -15.45 12.80 -13.06
CA VAL A 47 -16.53 12.06 -12.40
C VAL A 47 -16.50 10.56 -12.76
N GLN A 48 -16.17 10.21 -14.01
CA GLN A 48 -15.95 8.83 -14.45
C GLN A 48 -14.74 8.20 -13.73
N ALA A 49 -13.60 8.89 -13.71
CA ALA A 49 -12.40 8.45 -13.00
C ALA A 49 -12.66 8.25 -11.49
N MET A 50 -13.41 9.16 -10.87
CA MET A 50 -13.87 9.05 -9.49
C MET A 50 -14.78 7.83 -9.26
N LEU A 51 -15.74 7.54 -10.15
CA LEU A 51 -16.60 6.35 -10.04
C LEU A 51 -15.78 5.05 -10.12
N MET A 52 -14.81 4.99 -11.04
CA MET A 52 -13.95 3.82 -11.22
C MET A 52 -13.07 3.59 -9.98
N ALA A 53 -12.35 4.62 -9.52
CA ALA A 53 -11.52 4.55 -8.32
C ALA A 53 -12.33 4.24 -7.04
N ARG A 54 -13.53 4.83 -6.90
CA ARG A 54 -14.43 4.56 -5.76
C ARG A 54 -14.96 3.14 -5.77
N THR A 55 -15.32 2.60 -6.93
CA THR A 55 -15.82 1.22 -7.05
C THR A 55 -14.72 0.21 -6.70
N ALA A 56 -13.49 0.42 -7.18
CA ALA A 56 -12.33 -0.39 -6.80
C ALA A 56 -12.04 -0.32 -5.29
N LEU A 57 -12.01 0.89 -4.72
CA LEU A 57 -11.81 1.09 -3.28
C LEU A 57 -12.94 0.45 -2.43
N ARG A 58 -14.18 0.45 -2.92
CA ARG A 58 -15.33 -0.19 -2.26
C ARG A 58 -15.26 -1.72 -2.31
N GLU A 59 -14.86 -2.31 -3.44
CA GLU A 59 -14.61 -3.76 -3.58
C GLU A 59 -13.53 -4.21 -2.60
N GLN A 60 -12.39 -3.53 -2.60
CA GLN A 60 -11.24 -3.77 -1.71
C GLN A 60 -11.55 -3.50 -0.23
N ARG A 61 -12.66 -2.80 0.06
CA ARG A 61 -13.21 -2.60 1.40
C ARG A 61 -14.39 -3.54 1.72
N VAL A 62 -14.65 -4.55 0.89
CA VAL A 62 -15.66 -5.58 1.14
C VAL A 62 -17.09 -5.01 1.21
N ALA A 63 -17.33 -3.84 0.60
CA ALA A 63 -18.67 -3.26 0.51
C ALA A 63 -19.58 -4.13 -0.37
N ALA A 64 -20.87 -4.26 0.00
CA ALA A 64 -21.80 -5.01 -0.81
C ALA A 64 -22.10 -4.26 -2.12
N ALA A 65 -22.29 -5.00 -3.22
CA ALA A 65 -22.63 -4.41 -4.52
C ALA A 65 -23.92 -3.56 -4.48
N THR A 66 -24.86 -3.90 -3.59
CA THR A 66 -26.05 -3.10 -3.29
C THR A 66 -25.72 -1.71 -2.75
N ASP A 67 -24.68 -1.59 -1.94
CA ASP A 67 -24.32 -0.35 -1.26
C ASP A 67 -23.62 0.59 -2.25
N ILE A 68 -22.74 0.03 -3.09
CA ILE A 68 -22.13 0.74 -4.22
C ILE A 68 -23.21 1.20 -5.23
N ALA A 69 -24.21 0.36 -5.52
CA ALA A 69 -25.35 0.73 -6.37
C ALA A 69 -26.21 1.84 -5.74
N ASN A 70 -26.45 1.80 -4.42
CA ASN A 70 -27.15 2.85 -3.67
C ASN A 70 -26.38 4.19 -3.65
N GLU A 71 -25.04 4.15 -3.63
CA GLU A 71 -24.19 5.34 -3.77
C GLU A 71 -24.29 5.95 -5.17
N LEU A 72 -24.17 5.13 -6.23
CA LEU A 72 -24.35 5.57 -7.62
C LEU A 72 -25.75 6.18 -7.84
N TYR A 73 -26.79 5.50 -7.36
CA TYR A 73 -28.19 5.95 -7.36
C TYR A 73 -28.43 7.22 -6.51
N SER A 74 -27.46 7.62 -5.67
CA SER A 74 -27.51 8.86 -4.87
C SER A 74 -26.71 10.02 -5.47
N LEU A 75 -25.97 9.81 -6.57
CA LEU A 75 -25.42 10.92 -7.35
C LEU A 75 -26.53 11.79 -7.99
N TRP A 76 -27.70 11.20 -8.23
CA TRP A 76 -28.84 11.81 -8.91
C TRP A 76 -29.90 12.33 -7.92
N PRO A 77 -30.19 13.64 -7.89
CA PRO A 77 -31.25 14.20 -7.04
C PRO A 77 -32.63 13.60 -7.34
N ASP A 78 -32.94 13.45 -8.64
CA ASP A 78 -34.26 13.05 -9.14
C ASP A 78 -34.43 11.51 -9.29
N ARG A 79 -33.40 10.73 -8.92
CA ARG A 79 -33.40 9.25 -8.87
C ARG A 79 -33.66 8.52 -10.20
N GLU A 80 -33.37 9.17 -11.32
CA GLU A 80 -33.08 8.50 -12.61
C GLU A 80 -31.55 8.36 -12.74
N PRO A 81 -30.99 7.24 -13.26
CA PRO A 81 -31.66 6.02 -13.70
C PRO A 81 -32.09 5.11 -12.53
N PRO A 82 -32.94 4.10 -12.77
CA PRO A 82 -33.37 3.13 -11.77
C PRO A 82 -32.22 2.43 -11.03
N LEU A 83 -32.45 2.12 -9.74
CA LEU A 83 -31.50 1.36 -8.91
C LEU A 83 -31.13 -0.01 -9.49
N GLU A 84 -32.04 -0.64 -10.25
CA GLU A 84 -31.77 -1.89 -10.95
C GLU A 84 -30.68 -1.71 -12.03
N ASP A 85 -30.79 -0.69 -12.89
CA ASP A 85 -29.75 -0.38 -13.89
C ASP A 85 -28.41 -0.01 -13.22
N CYS A 86 -28.46 0.69 -12.07
CA CYS A 86 -27.26 1.00 -11.26
C CYS A 86 -26.60 -0.26 -10.70
N ALA A 87 -27.37 -1.22 -10.18
CA ALA A 87 -26.86 -2.50 -9.71
C ALA A 87 -26.25 -3.33 -10.84
N ASP A 88 -26.87 -3.27 -12.03
CA ASP A 88 -26.40 -3.92 -13.25
C ASP A 88 -25.07 -3.32 -13.74
N LEU A 89 -24.88 -2.00 -13.61
CA LEU A 89 -23.60 -1.34 -13.87
C LEU A 89 -22.53 -1.81 -12.87
N VAL A 90 -22.83 -1.75 -11.57
CA VAL A 90 -21.89 -2.17 -10.52
C VAL A 90 -21.49 -3.63 -10.68
N ALA A 91 -22.42 -4.53 -11.01
CA ALA A 91 -22.11 -5.95 -11.25
C ALA A 91 -21.13 -6.15 -12.42
N ARG A 92 -21.27 -5.37 -13.51
CA ARG A 92 -20.32 -5.39 -14.63
C ARG A 92 -18.95 -4.83 -14.24
N LEU A 93 -18.90 -3.70 -13.52
CA LEU A 93 -17.66 -3.07 -13.08
C LEU A 93 -16.88 -3.94 -12.09
N LEU A 94 -17.54 -4.54 -11.11
CA LEU A 94 -16.90 -5.44 -10.14
C LEU A 94 -16.29 -6.67 -10.82
N ARG A 95 -17.02 -7.29 -11.77
CA ARG A 95 -16.49 -8.37 -12.59
C ARG A 95 -15.26 -7.91 -13.40
N HIS A 96 -15.35 -6.74 -14.04
CA HIS A 96 -14.22 -6.20 -14.80
C HIS A 96 -12.97 -6.01 -13.95
N LEU A 97 -13.11 -5.48 -12.72
CA LEU A 97 -12.02 -5.30 -11.76
C LEU A 97 -11.43 -6.64 -11.22
N HIS A 98 -12.18 -7.74 -11.31
CA HIS A 98 -11.68 -9.09 -10.99
C HIS A 98 -10.98 -9.77 -12.19
N GLU A 99 -11.33 -9.39 -13.42
CA GLU A 99 -10.77 -9.92 -14.67
C GLU A 99 -9.52 -9.14 -15.12
N HIS A 100 -9.58 -7.81 -15.08
CA HIS A 100 -8.57 -6.85 -15.54
C HIS A 100 -8.13 -5.94 -14.39
N SER A 101 -6.86 -5.55 -14.35
CA SER A 101 -6.33 -4.72 -13.26
C SER A 101 -5.42 -3.60 -13.73
N LEU A 102 -5.86 -2.36 -13.52
CA LEU A 102 -5.02 -1.18 -13.74
C LEU A 102 -3.98 -1.03 -12.63
N PRO A 103 -2.71 -0.71 -12.96
CA PRO A 103 -1.69 -0.33 -11.97
C PRO A 103 -2.08 0.88 -11.10
N LEU A 104 -2.92 1.78 -11.61
CA LEU A 104 -3.49 2.88 -10.83
C LEU A 104 -4.39 2.40 -9.68
N LEU A 105 -5.10 1.28 -9.86
CA LEU A 105 -6.13 0.79 -8.94
C LEU A 105 -5.63 -0.30 -7.96
N ARG A 106 -4.31 -0.52 -7.88
CA ARG A 106 -3.70 -1.49 -6.95
C ARG A 106 -4.16 -1.23 -5.50
N PRO A 107 -4.40 -2.26 -4.66
CA PRO A 107 -5.04 -2.06 -3.37
C PRO A 107 -4.15 -1.35 -2.32
N TRP A 108 -2.89 -1.11 -2.64
CA TRP A 108 -1.93 -0.28 -1.87
C TRP A 108 -1.78 1.16 -2.42
N ARG A 109 -2.55 1.55 -3.45
CA ARG A 109 -2.62 2.91 -4.03
C ARG A 109 -4.04 3.49 -4.12
N SER A 110 -5.06 2.63 -4.21
CA SER A 110 -6.44 2.99 -4.53
C SER A 110 -7.09 4.01 -3.58
N PHE A 111 -6.79 3.93 -2.28
CA PHE A 111 -7.34 4.85 -1.27
C PHE A 111 -6.79 6.28 -1.44
N ASP A 112 -5.49 6.40 -1.69
CA ASP A 112 -4.82 7.68 -1.84
C ASP A 112 -5.15 8.31 -3.18
N LEU A 113 -5.25 7.50 -4.25
CA LEU A 113 -5.75 7.89 -5.57
C LEU A 113 -7.19 8.42 -5.49
N TRP A 114 -8.10 7.69 -4.84
CA TRP A 114 -9.47 8.16 -4.60
C TRP A 114 -9.46 9.50 -3.84
N SER A 115 -8.65 9.61 -2.79
CA SER A 115 -8.53 10.83 -1.98
C SER A 115 -7.98 12.01 -2.80
N GLY A 116 -7.03 11.77 -3.72
CA GLY A 116 -6.47 12.76 -4.61
C GLY A 116 -7.43 13.21 -5.71
N LEU A 117 -8.15 12.28 -6.35
CA LEU A 117 -9.22 12.59 -7.30
C LEU A 117 -10.34 13.40 -6.63
N LEU A 118 -10.71 13.05 -5.39
CA LEU A 118 -11.71 13.77 -4.60
C LEU A 118 -11.25 15.18 -4.23
N GLN A 119 -9.97 15.37 -3.84
CA GLN A 119 -9.39 16.70 -3.61
C GLN A 119 -9.34 17.52 -4.91
N LEU A 120 -8.95 16.93 -6.03
CA LEU A 120 -8.93 17.58 -7.35
C LEU A 120 -10.34 18.00 -7.79
N TYR A 121 -11.34 17.12 -7.62
CA TYR A 121 -12.75 17.44 -7.86
C TYR A 121 -13.21 18.58 -6.94
N THR A 122 -12.93 18.50 -5.64
CA THR A 122 -13.32 19.55 -4.69
C THR A 122 -12.75 20.90 -5.10
N ALA A 123 -11.48 20.96 -5.50
CA ALA A 123 -10.82 22.17 -5.96
C ALA A 123 -11.35 22.69 -7.31
N ARG A 124 -11.45 21.84 -8.35
CA ARG A 124 -12.04 22.20 -9.67
C ARG A 124 -13.50 22.69 -9.48
N ARG A 125 -14.28 22.00 -8.64
CA ARG A 125 -15.71 22.28 -8.39
C ARG A 125 -15.94 23.53 -7.54
N ALA A 126 -15.17 23.74 -6.47
CA ALA A 126 -15.25 24.95 -5.65
C ALA A 126 -14.91 26.22 -6.46
N ALA A 127 -13.99 26.13 -7.41
CA ALA A 127 -13.69 27.21 -8.35
C ALA A 127 -14.85 27.49 -9.34
N ALA A 128 -15.54 26.44 -9.81
CA ALA A 128 -16.62 26.55 -10.79
C ALA A 128 -17.97 27.00 -10.21
N VAL A 129 -18.36 26.51 -9.03
CA VAL A 129 -19.70 26.73 -8.44
C VAL A 129 -19.69 27.28 -7.01
N GLY A 130 -18.52 27.56 -6.45
CA GLY A 130 -18.32 28.06 -5.08
C GLY A 130 -18.25 26.95 -4.04
N ALA A 131 -17.33 27.09 -3.07
CA ALA A 131 -17.02 26.07 -2.06
C ALA A 131 -18.25 25.57 -1.28
N LEU A 132 -19.19 26.45 -0.90
CA LEU A 132 -20.40 26.05 -0.18
C LEU A 132 -21.32 25.12 -1.00
N ARG A 133 -21.35 25.27 -2.33
CA ARG A 133 -22.13 24.37 -3.19
C ARG A 133 -21.38 23.07 -3.43
N ALA A 134 -20.07 23.13 -3.66
CA ALA A 134 -19.24 21.93 -3.78
C ALA A 134 -19.35 21.04 -2.51
N ALA A 135 -19.25 21.63 -1.31
CA ALA A 135 -19.39 20.91 -0.04
C ALA A 135 -20.78 20.26 0.14
N ARG A 136 -21.87 20.87 -0.36
CA ARG A 136 -23.20 20.23 -0.36
C ARG A 136 -23.28 19.07 -1.32
N GLU A 137 -22.75 19.21 -2.53
CA GLU A 137 -22.70 18.11 -3.50
C GLU A 137 -21.84 16.94 -2.98
N LEU A 138 -20.89 17.19 -2.07
CA LEU A 138 -20.10 16.17 -1.38
C LEU A 138 -20.85 15.45 -0.22
N ASP A 139 -21.62 16.17 0.60
CA ASP A 139 -22.49 15.59 1.65
C ASP A 139 -23.68 14.84 1.02
N GLU A 140 -24.38 15.48 0.08
CA GLU A 140 -25.68 15.04 -0.44
C GLU A 140 -25.59 13.97 -1.53
N ARG A 141 -24.56 14.00 -2.41
CA ARG A 141 -24.44 13.09 -3.56
C ARG A 141 -23.33 12.07 -3.40
N TRP A 142 -22.12 12.50 -3.01
CA TRP A 142 -20.99 11.60 -2.77
C TRP A 142 -21.00 10.93 -1.39
N ALA A 143 -21.99 11.23 -0.55
CA ALA A 143 -22.26 10.60 0.74
C ALA A 143 -21.01 10.49 1.65
N LEU A 144 -20.24 11.57 1.74
CA LEU A 144 -19.01 11.61 2.53
C LEU A 144 -19.29 11.86 4.02
N ASP A 145 -18.45 11.29 4.89
CA ASP A 145 -18.51 11.59 6.33
C ASP A 145 -18.18 13.08 6.55
N ARG A 146 -19.05 13.75 7.29
CA ARG A 146 -18.87 15.15 7.73
C ARG A 146 -17.57 15.36 8.48
N ARG A 147 -17.00 14.33 9.11
CA ARG A 147 -15.65 14.37 9.69
C ARG A 147 -14.58 14.62 8.62
N ALA A 148 -14.58 13.83 7.55
CA ALA A 148 -13.65 13.97 6.41
C ALA A 148 -13.88 15.26 5.60
N MET A 149 -15.06 15.88 5.70
CA MET A 149 -15.33 17.23 5.16
C MET A 149 -14.97 18.36 6.14
N SER A 150 -14.47 18.06 7.35
CA SER A 150 -14.21 19.05 8.41
C SER A 150 -12.78 19.05 8.96
N ASP A 151 -11.97 18.06 8.61
CA ASP A 151 -10.57 17.92 9.03
C ASP A 151 -9.57 18.72 8.16
N GLY A 152 -10.07 19.41 7.12
CA GLY A 152 -9.26 20.15 6.16
C GLY A 152 -8.56 19.28 5.12
N SER A 153 -8.78 17.96 5.11
CA SER A 153 -8.16 17.05 4.14
C SER A 153 -8.52 17.37 2.69
N LEU A 154 -9.70 17.94 2.46
CA LEU A 154 -10.21 18.35 1.15
C LEU A 154 -9.82 19.77 0.73
N ASP A 155 -9.34 20.62 1.65
CA ASP A 155 -8.99 22.03 1.41
C ASP A 155 -7.61 22.20 0.72
N ARG A 156 -7.34 21.39 -0.30
CA ARG A 156 -6.12 21.48 -1.11
C ARG A 156 -6.25 22.60 -2.15
N PRO A 157 -5.22 23.44 -2.36
CA PRO A 157 -5.22 24.41 -3.45
C PRO A 157 -5.28 23.68 -4.80
N LEU A 158 -6.06 24.20 -5.75
CA LEU A 158 -6.07 23.68 -7.12
C LEU A 158 -4.68 23.72 -7.76
N ASP A 159 -3.90 24.75 -7.41
CA ASP A 159 -2.53 24.97 -7.86
C ASP A 159 -1.59 25.31 -6.67
N PRO A 160 -0.93 24.31 -6.05
CA PRO A 160 0.12 24.53 -5.05
C PRO A 160 1.44 25.02 -5.68
N GLY A 161 1.63 24.86 -6.99
CA GLY A 161 2.86 25.12 -7.72
C GLY A 161 3.03 26.55 -8.24
N VAL A 162 1.97 27.36 -8.26
CA VAL A 162 1.93 28.69 -8.89
C VAL A 162 3.01 29.68 -8.43
N ARG A 163 3.63 29.48 -7.26
CA ARG A 163 4.77 30.27 -6.74
C ARG A 163 6.06 29.49 -6.56
N TRP A 164 6.09 28.22 -6.97
CA TRP A 164 7.32 27.44 -7.04
C TRP A 164 8.21 27.99 -8.17
N GLN A 165 9.51 27.76 -8.05
CA GLN A 165 10.55 28.07 -9.03
C GLN A 165 11.66 27.04 -8.85
N SER A 166 12.52 26.79 -9.84
CA SER A 166 13.73 26.00 -9.60
C SER A 166 14.64 26.69 -8.58
N PHE A 167 15.47 25.94 -7.85
CA PHE A 167 16.41 26.49 -6.87
C PHE A 167 17.29 27.61 -7.45
N ALA A 168 17.75 27.44 -8.68
CA ALA A 168 18.57 28.43 -9.38
C ALA A 168 17.78 29.68 -9.83
N ALA A 169 16.47 29.57 -10.09
CA ALA A 169 15.61 30.73 -10.32
C ALA A 169 15.32 31.47 -9.00
N TYR A 170 14.92 30.75 -7.95
CA TYR A 170 14.64 31.31 -6.62
C TYR A 170 15.81 32.10 -6.04
N LEU A 171 17.05 31.60 -6.18
CA LEU A 171 18.23 32.34 -5.71
C LEU A 171 18.43 33.65 -6.48
N ARG A 172 18.21 33.67 -7.80
CA ARG A 172 18.34 34.90 -8.63
C ARG A 172 17.24 35.93 -8.35
N ASP A 173 16.05 35.47 -7.96
CA ASP A 173 14.89 36.32 -7.64
C ASP A 173 14.96 36.88 -6.20
N THR A 174 15.53 36.13 -5.25
CA THR A 174 15.46 36.46 -3.81
C THR A 174 16.79 36.80 -3.13
N GLN A 175 17.94 36.43 -3.70
CA GLN A 175 19.26 36.56 -3.06
C GLN A 175 20.21 37.48 -3.83
N ARG A 176 21.27 37.92 -3.15
CA ARG A 176 22.34 38.74 -3.74
C ARG A 176 23.25 37.89 -4.62
N ASP A 177 23.81 38.49 -5.67
CA ASP A 177 24.71 37.83 -6.64
C ASP A 177 25.85 37.02 -5.99
N ASN A 178 26.41 37.49 -4.87
CA ASN A 178 27.47 36.79 -4.15
C ASN A 178 26.99 35.51 -3.43
N VAL A 179 25.76 35.51 -2.90
CA VAL A 179 25.12 34.34 -2.29
C VAL A 179 24.72 33.35 -3.39
N THR A 180 24.06 33.85 -4.44
CA THR A 180 23.63 33.08 -5.62
C THR A 180 24.81 32.41 -6.32
N GLY A 181 25.88 33.16 -6.61
CA GLY A 181 27.09 32.63 -7.22
C GLY A 181 27.83 31.62 -6.34
N ALA A 182 27.89 31.84 -5.02
CA ALA A 182 28.50 30.89 -4.08
C ALA A 182 27.70 29.57 -4.00
N ALA A 183 26.36 29.65 -3.96
CA ALA A 183 25.47 28.49 -3.95
C ALA A 183 25.54 27.68 -5.25
N LEU A 184 25.46 28.34 -6.41
CA LEU A 184 25.57 27.67 -7.72
C LEU A 184 26.98 27.08 -7.94
N GLY A 185 28.04 27.76 -7.50
CA GLY A 185 29.43 27.26 -7.53
C GLY A 185 29.72 26.07 -6.60
N LEU A 186 28.79 25.66 -5.74
CA LEU A 186 28.84 24.34 -5.07
C LEU A 186 28.29 23.23 -5.99
N LEU A 187 27.27 23.54 -6.80
CA LEU A 187 26.58 22.59 -7.68
C LEU A 187 27.33 22.32 -8.99
N GLU A 188 27.99 23.35 -9.56
CA GLU A 188 28.79 23.25 -10.80
C GLU A 188 30.01 22.31 -10.71
N ARG A 189 30.29 21.76 -9.51
CA ARG A 189 31.37 20.81 -9.28
C ARG A 189 30.98 19.45 -9.87
N ALA A 190 31.72 18.97 -10.86
CA ALA A 190 31.44 17.71 -11.58
C ALA A 190 30.92 16.53 -10.72
N PRO A 191 31.56 16.11 -9.61
CA PRO A 191 31.05 14.99 -8.79
C PRO A 191 29.76 15.30 -7.99
N VAL A 192 29.45 16.59 -7.80
CA VAL A 192 28.19 17.04 -7.18
C VAL A 192 27.08 17.03 -8.23
N ALA A 193 27.33 17.59 -9.41
CA ALA A 193 26.42 17.54 -10.54
C ALA A 193 26.08 16.08 -10.93
N GLU A 194 27.08 15.20 -11.04
CA GLU A 194 26.87 13.78 -11.34
C GLU A 194 26.01 13.08 -10.28
N ARG A 195 26.27 13.32 -8.99
CA ARG A 195 25.46 12.77 -7.89
C ARG A 195 24.01 13.23 -7.97
N LEU A 196 23.77 14.52 -8.18
CA LEU A 196 22.42 15.11 -8.21
C LEU A 196 21.66 14.68 -9.47
N SER A 197 22.31 14.64 -10.63
CA SER A 197 21.71 14.08 -11.85
C SER A 197 21.34 12.60 -11.69
N ARG A 198 22.14 11.80 -10.99
CA ARG A 198 21.81 10.40 -10.70
C ARG A 198 20.63 10.26 -9.74
N SER A 199 20.54 11.13 -8.72
CA SER A 199 19.40 11.19 -7.79
C SER A 199 18.11 11.59 -8.51
N ALA A 200 18.17 12.61 -9.37
CA ALA A 200 17.06 13.02 -10.24
C ALA A 200 16.62 11.87 -11.17
N HIS A 201 17.57 11.13 -11.75
CA HIS A 201 17.26 9.99 -12.61
C HIS A 201 16.55 8.85 -11.86
N TYR A 202 16.97 8.51 -10.63
CA TYR A 202 16.24 7.55 -9.80
C TYR A 202 14.82 8.02 -9.44
N LEU A 203 14.62 9.33 -9.28
CA LEU A 203 13.27 9.90 -9.11
C LEU A 203 12.46 9.80 -10.41
N GLU A 204 13.05 10.02 -11.59
CA GLU A 204 12.40 9.83 -12.89
C GLU A 204 12.00 8.36 -13.13
N GLU A 205 12.86 7.40 -12.78
CA GLU A 205 12.57 5.96 -12.94
C GLU A 205 11.35 5.51 -12.14
N TYR A 206 11.14 6.04 -10.93
CA TYR A 206 10.00 5.64 -10.06
C TYR A 206 8.75 6.52 -10.24
N LEU A 207 8.91 7.83 -10.42
CA LEU A 207 7.78 8.77 -10.56
C LEU A 207 7.27 8.89 -12.01
N GLY A 208 8.06 8.44 -12.99
CA GLY A 208 7.68 8.38 -14.41
C GLY A 208 7.20 9.73 -14.95
N GLU A 209 5.92 9.79 -15.30
CA GLU A 209 5.32 10.98 -15.92
C GLU A 209 5.03 12.12 -14.93
N ALA A 210 5.16 11.91 -13.62
CA ALA A 210 4.93 12.92 -12.58
C ALA A 210 6.09 13.93 -12.47
N ARG A 211 6.42 14.61 -13.58
CA ARG A 211 7.58 15.50 -13.75
C ARG A 211 7.63 16.65 -12.74
N HIS A 212 6.49 17.10 -12.23
CA HIS A 212 6.41 18.12 -11.18
C HIS A 212 6.89 17.57 -9.82
N LEU A 213 6.61 16.30 -9.50
CA LEU A 213 7.12 15.64 -8.29
C LEU A 213 8.63 15.41 -8.38
N VAL A 214 9.15 15.02 -9.55
CA VAL A 214 10.59 14.93 -9.83
C VAL A 214 11.27 16.29 -9.60
N ALA A 215 10.72 17.36 -10.20
CA ALA A 215 11.26 18.71 -10.05
C ALA A 215 11.24 19.22 -8.60
N LEU A 216 10.19 18.88 -7.83
CA LEU A 216 10.09 19.18 -6.40
C LEU A 216 11.16 18.43 -5.59
N GLY A 217 11.36 17.14 -5.89
CA GLY A 217 12.31 16.25 -5.23
C GLY A 217 13.74 16.71 -5.46
N SER A 218 14.17 16.78 -6.73
CA SER A 218 15.50 17.27 -7.11
C SER A 218 15.77 18.68 -6.57
N GLY A 219 14.77 19.57 -6.59
CA GLY A 219 14.88 20.90 -5.98
C GLY A 219 15.15 20.84 -4.48
N ASN A 220 14.44 19.98 -3.74
CA ASN A 220 14.64 19.79 -2.31
C ASN A 220 16.02 19.17 -1.99
N GLU A 221 16.45 18.16 -2.74
CA GLU A 221 17.79 17.55 -2.59
C GLU A 221 18.92 18.54 -2.87
N ILE A 222 18.80 19.35 -3.93
CA ILE A 222 19.75 20.42 -4.26
C ILE A 222 19.89 21.40 -3.08
N ALA A 223 18.76 21.83 -2.51
CA ALA A 223 18.76 22.78 -1.40
C ALA A 223 19.30 22.14 -0.10
N GLU A 224 18.99 20.88 0.19
CA GLU A 224 19.57 20.18 1.33
C GLU A 224 21.09 20.01 1.18
N TYR A 225 21.57 19.64 -0.01
CA TYR A 225 23.01 19.55 -0.29
C TYR A 225 23.71 20.89 -0.07
N VAL A 226 23.16 21.97 -0.64
CA VAL A 226 23.74 23.32 -0.49
C VAL A 226 23.70 23.78 0.95
N ARG A 227 22.61 23.55 1.69
CA ARG A 227 22.50 23.86 3.12
C ARG A 227 23.57 23.13 3.92
N LEU A 228 23.63 21.81 3.84
CA LEU A 228 24.60 20.99 4.59
C LEU A 228 26.04 21.41 4.27
N ARG A 229 26.36 21.63 2.98
CA ARG A 229 27.72 22.01 2.59
C ARG A 229 28.06 23.45 2.98
N ALA A 230 27.09 24.35 3.04
CA ALA A 230 27.28 25.71 3.54
C ALA A 230 27.39 25.74 5.07
N ASP A 231 26.63 24.91 5.80
CA ASP A 231 26.78 24.70 7.24
C ASP A 231 28.21 24.24 7.59
N GLU A 232 28.74 23.24 6.88
CA GLU A 232 30.14 22.81 7.01
C GLU A 232 31.14 23.95 6.78
N LEU A 233 30.98 24.71 5.68
CA LEU A 233 31.88 25.82 5.32
C LEU A 233 31.73 27.04 6.23
N SER A 234 30.59 27.19 6.92
CA SER A 234 30.35 28.29 7.86
C SER A 234 31.27 28.24 9.09
N SER A 235 31.83 27.06 9.40
CA SER A 235 32.82 26.86 10.47
C SER A 235 34.21 27.47 10.18
N GLY A 236 34.48 27.86 8.93
CA GLY A 236 35.79 28.36 8.48
C GLY A 236 35.87 29.87 8.22
N THR A 237 36.96 30.29 7.58
CA THR A 237 37.13 31.66 7.09
C THR A 237 36.13 31.97 5.97
N GLY A 238 35.34 33.05 6.14
CA GLY A 238 34.22 33.39 5.25
C GLY A 238 32.84 33.02 5.81
N SER A 239 32.76 32.62 7.08
CA SER A 239 31.55 32.18 7.79
C SER A 239 30.25 32.92 7.44
N GLY A 240 30.26 34.26 7.38
CA GLY A 240 29.07 35.06 7.07
C GLY A 240 28.44 34.77 5.70
N LEU A 241 29.25 34.56 4.65
CA LEU A 241 28.73 34.24 3.32
C LEU A 241 28.09 32.84 3.28
N TRP A 242 28.72 31.87 3.94
CA TRP A 242 28.20 30.51 3.99
C TRP A 242 26.98 30.38 4.93
N ALA A 243 26.89 31.21 5.97
CA ALA A 243 25.66 31.35 6.75
C ALA A 243 24.50 31.92 5.91
N ASP A 244 24.75 32.96 5.10
CA ASP A 244 23.74 33.51 4.17
C ASP A 244 23.31 32.46 3.12
N VAL A 245 24.24 31.66 2.58
CA VAL A 245 23.94 30.55 1.64
C VAL A 245 23.13 29.43 2.31
N SER A 246 23.49 29.03 3.53
CA SER A 246 22.73 28.01 4.27
C SER A 246 21.32 28.49 4.60
N ALA A 247 21.17 29.74 5.02
CA ALA A 247 19.87 30.36 5.26
C ALA A 247 19.01 30.38 3.98
N ALA A 248 19.54 30.85 2.85
CA ALA A 248 18.81 30.85 1.57
C ALA A 248 18.37 29.44 1.14
N ALA A 249 19.20 28.43 1.36
CA ALA A 249 18.87 27.04 1.07
C ALA A 249 17.82 26.46 2.03
N ALA A 250 17.90 26.77 3.33
CA ALA A 250 16.89 26.42 4.32
C ALA A 250 15.56 27.14 4.08
N ASP A 251 15.58 28.34 3.49
CA ASP A 251 14.40 29.11 3.10
C ASP A 251 13.70 28.50 1.88
N TYR A 252 14.45 28.11 0.85
CA TYR A 252 13.90 27.33 -0.26
C TYR A 252 13.34 25.97 0.18
N GLY A 253 13.99 25.28 1.13
CA GLY A 253 13.45 24.06 1.74
C GLY A 253 12.07 24.27 2.40
N ARG A 254 11.77 25.48 2.89
CA ARG A 254 10.41 25.83 3.38
C ARG A 254 9.44 26.15 2.24
N VAL A 255 9.92 26.56 1.06
CA VAL A 255 9.09 26.69 -0.15
C VAL A 255 8.68 25.30 -0.65
N CYS A 256 9.64 24.38 -0.88
CA CYS A 256 9.35 23.01 -1.32
C CYS A 256 8.39 22.29 -0.36
N ARG A 257 8.58 22.46 0.96
CA ARG A 257 7.67 21.86 1.95
C ARG A 257 6.23 22.37 1.83
N ARG A 258 6.02 23.68 1.67
CA ARG A 258 4.67 24.26 1.48
C ARG A 258 4.00 23.80 0.20
N VAL A 259 4.77 23.66 -0.88
CA VAL A 259 4.25 23.09 -2.14
C VAL A 259 3.80 21.65 -1.89
N ARG A 260 4.63 20.83 -1.24
CA ARG A 260 4.30 19.44 -0.88
C ARG A 260 3.07 19.33 0.03
N GLU A 261 2.96 20.18 1.05
CA GLU A 261 1.80 20.27 1.95
C GLU A 261 0.50 20.65 1.21
N GLY A 262 0.61 21.37 0.09
CA GLY A 262 -0.50 21.74 -0.81
C GLY A 262 -0.81 20.73 -1.92
N LEU A 263 0.02 19.70 -2.14
CA LEU A 263 -0.29 18.61 -3.08
C LEU A 263 -1.47 17.76 -2.55
N THR A 264 -2.06 16.94 -3.43
CA THR A 264 -3.05 15.93 -3.00
C THR A 264 -2.42 14.82 -2.16
N THR A 265 -3.25 14.01 -1.48
CA THR A 265 -2.81 12.81 -0.75
C THR A 265 -2.06 11.84 -1.68
N TYR A 266 -2.59 11.56 -2.88
CA TYR A 266 -1.94 10.67 -3.85
C TYR A 266 -0.53 11.16 -4.23
N GLU A 267 -0.40 12.45 -4.50
CA GLU A 267 0.89 13.07 -4.83
C GLU A 267 1.87 13.09 -3.64
N GLN A 268 1.37 13.24 -2.41
CA GLN A 268 2.19 13.19 -1.20
C GLN A 268 2.71 11.78 -0.93
N GLU A 269 1.87 10.75 -1.05
CA GLU A 269 2.27 9.36 -0.84
C GLU A 269 3.18 8.84 -1.97
N LEU A 270 2.92 9.17 -3.25
CA LEU A 270 3.86 8.86 -4.34
C LEU A 270 5.22 9.54 -4.14
N PHE A 271 5.23 10.81 -3.72
CA PHE A 271 6.46 11.53 -3.39
C PHE A 271 7.19 10.89 -2.20
N GLN A 272 6.46 10.45 -1.17
CA GLN A 272 7.02 9.77 -0.01
C GLN A 272 7.62 8.40 -0.38
N ALA A 273 6.89 7.59 -1.15
CA ALA A 273 7.34 6.28 -1.62
C ALA A 273 8.60 6.38 -2.48
N ALA A 274 8.72 7.38 -3.36
CA ALA A 274 9.92 7.61 -4.18
C ALA A 274 11.21 7.83 -3.35
N HIS A 275 11.09 8.48 -2.19
CA HIS A 275 12.21 8.76 -1.29
C HIS A 275 12.38 7.68 -0.20
N GLY A 276 11.37 6.84 0.03
CA GLY A 276 11.38 5.75 1.01
C GLY A 276 11.81 4.43 0.39
N SER A 277 13.01 3.93 0.73
CA SER A 277 13.56 2.69 0.16
C SER A 277 12.60 1.51 0.18
N ARG A 278 11.90 1.29 1.30
CA ARG A 278 10.99 0.15 1.47
C ARG A 278 9.93 0.08 0.36
N GLN A 279 9.12 1.11 0.13
CA GLN A 279 8.06 1.08 -0.89
C GLN A 279 8.64 1.06 -2.31
N ARG A 280 9.66 1.89 -2.57
CA ARG A 280 10.35 1.97 -3.87
C ARG A 280 10.98 0.63 -4.29
N ASP A 281 11.50 -0.14 -3.34
CA ASP A 281 12.20 -1.41 -3.62
C ASP A 281 11.22 -2.61 -3.61
N TRP A 282 10.11 -2.53 -2.87
CA TRP A 282 9.08 -3.60 -2.81
C TRP A 282 8.12 -3.59 -4.00
N GLU A 283 7.68 -2.41 -4.45
CA GLU A 283 6.63 -2.28 -5.47
C GLU A 283 7.04 -2.81 -6.86
N PRO A 284 8.26 -2.58 -7.38
CA PRO A 284 8.69 -3.16 -8.65
C PRO A 284 8.76 -4.69 -8.63
N LEU A 285 9.07 -5.30 -7.49
CA LEU A 285 9.04 -6.76 -7.34
C LEU A 285 7.60 -7.29 -7.39
N LEU A 286 6.65 -6.60 -6.76
CA LEU A 286 5.23 -6.96 -6.82
C LEU A 286 4.66 -6.79 -8.23
N GLU A 287 4.95 -5.70 -8.94
CA GLU A 287 4.54 -5.54 -10.34
C GLU A 287 5.20 -6.58 -11.27
N ALA A 288 6.48 -6.91 -11.06
CA ALA A 288 7.16 -7.98 -11.79
C ALA A 288 6.62 -9.38 -11.46
N HIS A 289 6.06 -9.61 -10.28
CA HIS A 289 5.29 -10.81 -9.95
C HIS A 289 3.92 -10.81 -10.64
N LEU A 290 3.16 -9.72 -10.57
CA LEU A 290 1.82 -9.63 -11.17
C LEU A 290 1.84 -9.68 -12.70
N ALA A 291 2.88 -9.12 -13.35
CA ALA A 291 3.08 -9.26 -14.79
C ALA A 291 3.39 -10.71 -15.22
N ARG A 292 4.00 -11.51 -14.34
CA ARG A 292 4.21 -12.95 -14.57
C ARG A 292 2.93 -13.75 -14.36
N ASP A 293 2.17 -13.49 -13.29
CA ASP A 293 0.86 -14.13 -13.03
C ASP A 293 -0.14 -13.86 -14.19
N ALA A 294 -0.25 -12.62 -14.64
CA ALA A 294 -1.09 -12.26 -15.79
C ALA A 294 -0.69 -12.98 -17.09
N GLY A 295 0.59 -13.35 -17.23
CA GLY A 295 1.11 -14.13 -18.37
C GLY A 295 0.99 -15.64 -18.24
N ALA A 296 0.68 -16.19 -17.06
CA ALA A 296 0.65 -17.62 -16.78
C ALA A 296 -0.62 -18.33 -17.31
N GLY A 297 -1.49 -17.60 -18.03
CA GLY A 297 -2.84 -18.04 -18.37
C GLY A 297 -3.73 -18.07 -17.12
N PRO A 298 -4.89 -18.76 -17.16
CA PRO A 298 -5.67 -19.00 -15.97
C PRO A 298 -4.97 -20.05 -15.09
N HIS A 299 -4.07 -19.59 -14.21
CA HIS A 299 -4.08 -20.10 -12.84
C HIS A 299 -5.53 -20.12 -12.32
N PRO A 300 -5.87 -20.98 -11.34
CA PRO A 300 -7.19 -20.97 -10.73
C PRO A 300 -7.36 -19.74 -9.83
N ARG A 301 -7.41 -18.55 -10.46
CA ARG A 301 -8.12 -17.39 -9.95
C ARG A 301 -9.46 -17.91 -9.47
N LEU A 302 -9.70 -17.78 -8.17
CA LEU A 302 -11.05 -17.85 -7.63
C LEU A 302 -11.77 -16.58 -8.10
N VAL A 303 -12.10 -16.52 -9.39
CA VAL A 303 -13.40 -16.02 -9.82
C VAL A 303 -14.36 -16.75 -8.91
N LEU A 304 -14.96 -16.00 -7.98
CA LEU A 304 -15.85 -16.59 -7.00
C LEU A 304 -16.86 -17.44 -7.75
N PRO A 305 -17.12 -18.70 -7.32
CA PRO A 305 -18.29 -19.38 -7.84
C PRO A 305 -19.47 -18.42 -7.61
N ASP A 306 -20.26 -18.19 -8.66
CA ASP A 306 -21.63 -17.70 -8.49
C ASP A 306 -22.22 -18.46 -7.29
N PRO A 307 -22.91 -17.81 -6.34
CA PRO A 307 -23.44 -18.50 -5.16
C PRO A 307 -24.37 -19.69 -5.49
N GLN A 308 -24.74 -19.92 -6.76
CA GLN A 308 -25.36 -21.14 -7.28
C GLN A 308 -24.44 -22.14 -8.02
N ALA A 309 -23.25 -21.73 -8.45
CA ALA A 309 -22.30 -22.57 -9.19
C ALA A 309 -21.71 -23.71 -8.33
N PRO A 310 -21.35 -24.85 -8.95
CA PRO A 310 -20.66 -25.94 -8.24
C PRO A 310 -19.26 -25.52 -7.79
N ALA A 311 -18.74 -26.15 -6.75
CA ALA A 311 -17.38 -25.89 -6.30
C ALA A 311 -16.35 -26.35 -7.35
N PRO A 312 -15.29 -25.56 -7.63
CA PRO A 312 -14.16 -26.01 -8.44
C PRO A 312 -13.66 -27.39 -8.01
N SER A 313 -13.32 -28.25 -8.97
CA SER A 313 -12.98 -29.65 -8.72
C SER A 313 -11.87 -29.83 -7.68
N TRP A 314 -10.85 -28.96 -7.68
CA TRP A 314 -9.77 -28.99 -6.69
C TRP A 314 -10.26 -28.72 -5.25
N MET A 315 -11.30 -27.89 -5.06
CA MET A 315 -11.92 -27.65 -3.75
C MET A 315 -12.72 -28.88 -3.31
N THR A 316 -13.42 -29.54 -4.24
CA THR A 316 -14.09 -30.82 -3.99
C THR A 316 -13.08 -31.89 -3.59
N THR A 317 -11.95 -32.00 -4.32
CA THR A 317 -10.84 -32.90 -3.96
C THR A 317 -10.22 -32.56 -2.60
N MET A 318 -10.12 -31.29 -2.22
CA MET A 318 -9.69 -30.88 -0.86
C MET A 318 -10.71 -31.24 0.24
N VAL A 319 -12.00 -31.40 -0.09
CA VAL A 319 -13.03 -31.95 0.80
C VAL A 319 -13.00 -33.48 0.84
N GLU A 320 -12.63 -34.14 -0.28
CA GLU A 320 -12.56 -35.60 -0.42
C GLU A 320 -11.29 -36.19 0.23
N LEU A 321 -10.10 -35.65 -0.05
CA LEU A 321 -8.84 -36.01 0.65
C LEU A 321 -8.98 -35.88 2.18
N ARG A 322 -9.76 -34.88 2.60
CA ARG A 322 -10.15 -34.63 3.99
C ARG A 322 -11.11 -35.67 4.56
N ALA A 323 -11.97 -36.29 3.74
CA ALA A 323 -12.83 -37.38 4.18
C ALA A 323 -12.00 -38.62 4.56
N GLU A 324 -10.94 -38.90 3.81
CA GLU A 324 -10.00 -40.00 4.06
C GLU A 324 -9.10 -39.76 5.29
N SER A 325 -8.74 -38.50 5.53
CA SER A 325 -7.95 -38.08 6.70
C SER A 325 -8.62 -38.33 8.06
N ASN A 326 -9.92 -38.65 8.13
CA ASN A 326 -10.67 -38.85 9.39
C ASN A 326 -10.23 -40.08 10.22
N ARG A 327 -9.15 -40.79 9.86
CA ARG A 327 -8.57 -41.89 10.65
C ARG A 327 -7.62 -41.41 11.77
N GLY A 328 -7.30 -40.12 11.80
CA GLY A 328 -6.56 -39.46 12.89
C GLY A 328 -7.15 -38.06 13.17
N ALA A 329 -6.95 -37.54 14.38
CA ALA A 329 -7.52 -36.24 14.76
C ALA A 329 -6.91 -35.10 13.92
N ALA A 330 -7.77 -34.41 13.16
CA ALA A 330 -7.42 -33.38 12.19
C ALA A 330 -8.31 -32.13 12.38
N PRO A 331 -7.86 -30.92 11.98
CA PRO A 331 -8.45 -29.65 12.43
C PRO A 331 -9.93 -29.44 12.05
N LYS A 332 -10.61 -28.62 12.87
CA LYS A 332 -12.04 -28.28 12.71
C LYS A 332 -12.26 -27.38 11.48
N THR A 333 -11.55 -26.25 11.47
CA THR A 333 -11.48 -25.21 10.44
C THR A 333 -10.46 -25.56 9.35
N PHE A 334 -10.56 -24.89 8.20
CA PHE A 334 -9.56 -24.94 7.14
C PHE A 334 -9.37 -23.57 6.51
N THR A 335 -8.15 -23.31 6.05
CA THR A 335 -7.68 -21.99 5.63
C THR A 335 -6.72 -22.10 4.46
N TRP A 336 -6.85 -21.20 3.48
CA TRP A 336 -5.91 -21.00 2.36
C TRP A 336 -6.01 -19.55 1.86
N HIS A 337 -5.09 -19.14 0.99
CA HIS A 337 -5.06 -17.78 0.45
C HIS A 337 -4.88 -17.75 -1.08
N SER A 338 -5.11 -16.58 -1.69
CA SER A 338 -5.04 -16.34 -3.14
C SER A 338 -4.99 -14.82 -3.44
N LEU A 339 -4.94 -14.43 -4.72
CA LEU A 339 -4.95 -13.04 -5.22
C LEU A 339 -5.96 -12.72 -6.35
N PRO A 340 -7.25 -13.13 -6.32
CA PRO A 340 -8.22 -12.64 -7.31
C PRO A 340 -8.33 -11.11 -7.24
N GLY A 341 -8.31 -10.42 -8.39
CA GLY A 341 -8.27 -8.96 -8.43
C GLY A 341 -7.02 -8.33 -7.79
N HIS A 342 -5.94 -9.09 -7.59
CA HIS A 342 -4.67 -8.63 -6.98
C HIS A 342 -4.82 -8.10 -5.54
N THR A 343 -5.88 -8.50 -4.85
CA THR A 343 -6.10 -8.22 -3.42
C THR A 343 -5.74 -9.47 -2.60
N PRO A 344 -4.95 -9.36 -1.51
CA PRO A 344 -4.71 -10.46 -0.59
C PRO A 344 -6.03 -11.06 -0.08
N TRP A 345 -6.28 -12.32 -0.41
CA TRP A 345 -7.58 -12.95 -0.21
C TRP A 345 -7.41 -14.25 0.56
N TRP A 346 -8.05 -14.31 1.72
CA TRP A 346 -8.12 -15.44 2.63
C TRP A 346 -9.47 -16.12 2.55
N PHE A 347 -9.49 -17.44 2.70
CA PHE A 347 -10.71 -18.21 2.73
C PHE A 347 -10.73 -19.12 3.96
N CYS A 348 -11.90 -19.24 4.59
CA CYS A 348 -12.14 -20.19 5.67
C CYS A 348 -13.29 -21.13 5.29
N ALA A 349 -13.08 -22.45 5.34
CA ALA A 349 -14.17 -23.42 5.19
C ALA A 349 -14.61 -23.97 6.56
N VAL A 350 -15.88 -23.74 6.91
CA VAL A 350 -16.53 -24.22 8.15
C VAL A 350 -17.42 -25.44 7.90
N ARG A 351 -17.65 -26.26 8.93
CA ARG A 351 -18.49 -27.45 8.81
C ARG A 351 -19.98 -27.08 8.96
N PRO A 352 -20.90 -27.74 8.21
CA PRO A 352 -22.34 -27.55 8.44
C PRO A 352 -22.73 -27.89 9.87
N GLY A 353 -23.52 -27.03 10.51
CA GLY A 353 -23.87 -27.15 11.94
C GLY A 353 -23.61 -25.86 12.74
N PRO A 354 -23.16 -25.93 14.01
CA PRO A 354 -22.96 -24.76 14.85
C PRO A 354 -21.95 -23.75 14.29
N GLU A 355 -20.84 -24.21 13.69
CA GLU A 355 -19.82 -23.36 13.08
C GLU A 355 -20.41 -22.50 11.95
N GLU A 356 -21.19 -23.10 11.05
CA GLU A 356 -21.95 -22.39 10.01
C GLU A 356 -22.95 -21.37 10.58
N HIS A 357 -23.63 -21.68 11.69
CA HIS A 357 -24.57 -20.76 12.34
C HIS A 357 -23.89 -19.60 13.07
N MET A 358 -22.65 -19.78 13.57
CA MET A 358 -21.84 -18.72 14.16
C MET A 358 -21.23 -17.84 13.06
N ALA A 359 -20.67 -18.44 12.01
CA ALA A 359 -20.13 -17.75 10.85
C ALA A 359 -21.17 -16.85 10.15
N ALA A 360 -22.41 -17.35 9.97
CA ALA A 360 -23.50 -16.58 9.40
C ALA A 360 -24.03 -15.45 10.30
N LYS A 361 -23.62 -15.42 11.58
CA LYS A 361 -23.99 -14.38 12.57
C LYS A 361 -22.84 -13.40 12.85
N LEU A 362 -21.69 -13.51 12.18
CA LEU A 362 -20.52 -12.72 12.51
C LEU A 362 -20.68 -11.24 12.10
N GLY A 363 -21.13 -10.43 13.06
CA GLY A 363 -21.41 -8.99 12.91
C GLY A 363 -20.28 -8.06 13.36
N HIS A 364 -19.07 -8.58 13.58
CA HIS A 364 -17.97 -7.79 14.14
C HIS A 364 -17.07 -7.19 13.08
N ASP A 365 -17.06 -5.86 13.00
CA ASP A 365 -16.09 -5.09 12.24
C ASP A 365 -14.79 -4.91 13.06
N GLY A 366 -13.67 -5.39 12.52
CA GLY A 366 -12.33 -4.93 12.89
C GLY A 366 -11.70 -5.42 14.21
N ARG A 367 -12.34 -6.29 15.00
CA ARG A 367 -11.70 -6.95 16.17
C ARG A 367 -11.18 -8.34 15.84
N ILE A 368 -10.12 -8.39 15.04
CA ILE A 368 -9.38 -9.63 14.76
C ILE A 368 -7.99 -9.52 15.39
N GLN A 369 -7.65 -10.49 16.24
CA GLN A 369 -6.32 -10.64 16.82
C GLN A 369 -5.40 -11.39 15.86
N PHE A 370 -4.10 -11.16 16.01
CA PHE A 370 -3.02 -11.76 15.22
C PHE A 370 -1.96 -12.32 16.17
N GLU A 371 -1.64 -13.61 16.04
CA GLU A 371 -0.42 -14.19 16.60
C GLU A 371 0.52 -14.55 15.46
N VAL A 372 1.76 -14.06 15.52
CA VAL A 372 2.78 -14.26 14.48
C VAL A 372 4.13 -14.49 15.16
N SER A 373 4.82 -15.58 14.82
CA SER A 373 6.18 -15.82 15.31
C SER A 373 7.19 -14.98 14.53
N LYS A 374 8.13 -14.36 15.24
CA LYS A 374 9.29 -13.67 14.63
C LYS A 374 10.20 -14.62 13.86
N ASP A 375 10.24 -15.90 14.24
CA ASP A 375 11.01 -16.93 13.55
C ASP A 375 10.30 -17.42 12.28
N ARG A 376 8.98 -17.19 12.16
CA ARG A 376 8.14 -17.60 11.01
C ARG A 376 7.07 -16.56 10.67
N PRO A 377 7.43 -15.39 10.11
CA PRO A 377 6.47 -14.34 9.73
C PRO A 377 5.45 -14.75 8.67
N GLY A 378 5.68 -15.84 7.93
CA GLY A 378 4.73 -16.43 7.00
C GLY A 378 3.70 -17.39 7.62
N ASP A 379 3.75 -17.67 8.93
CA ASP A 379 2.84 -18.61 9.62
C ASP A 379 1.87 -17.82 10.53
N LEU A 380 0.91 -17.13 9.90
CA LEU A 380 -0.04 -16.23 10.57
C LEU A 380 -1.17 -17.02 11.23
N LEU A 381 -1.44 -16.75 12.51
CA LEU A 381 -2.67 -17.17 13.17
C LEU A 381 -3.54 -15.94 13.43
N ILE A 382 -4.83 -16.00 13.07
CA ILE A 382 -5.81 -14.96 13.37
C ILE A 382 -6.99 -15.52 14.17
N GLY A 383 -7.60 -14.66 14.99
CA GLY A 383 -8.72 -15.01 15.88
C GLY A 383 -9.67 -13.85 16.16
N LEU A 384 -10.76 -14.13 16.87
CA LEU A 384 -11.45 -13.07 17.63
C LEU A 384 -10.70 -12.86 18.97
N PRO A 385 -11.06 -11.89 19.82
CA PRO A 385 -10.42 -11.76 21.12
C PRO A 385 -10.91 -12.82 22.12
N ASP A 386 -10.08 -13.11 23.13
CA ASP A 386 -10.33 -14.13 24.17
C ASP A 386 -11.66 -13.98 24.96
N ASP A 387 -12.33 -12.83 24.88
CA ASP A 387 -13.63 -12.60 25.52
C ASP A 387 -14.81 -13.30 24.81
N GLU A 388 -14.60 -13.92 23.64
CA GLU A 388 -15.55 -14.81 22.95
C GLU A 388 -15.09 -16.28 22.89
N PRO A 389 -14.97 -17.00 24.02
CA PRO A 389 -14.28 -18.30 24.12
C PRO A 389 -14.94 -19.50 23.39
N GLU A 390 -16.11 -19.33 22.75
CA GLU A 390 -16.78 -20.39 21.97
C GLU A 390 -16.58 -20.24 20.45
N SER A 391 -15.89 -19.19 19.98
CA SER A 391 -15.71 -18.94 18.55
C SER A 391 -14.72 -19.91 17.90
N PHE A 392 -15.13 -20.47 16.75
CA PHE A 392 -14.24 -21.30 15.91
C PHE A 392 -13.12 -20.50 15.23
N LEU A 393 -13.21 -19.16 15.25
CA LEU A 393 -12.28 -18.28 14.55
C LEU A 393 -10.91 -18.18 15.19
N HIS A 394 -10.77 -18.46 16.49
CA HIS A 394 -9.51 -18.41 17.26
C HIS A 394 -8.35 -19.26 16.70
N HIS A 395 -8.60 -20.05 15.66
CA HIS A 395 -7.68 -21.03 15.10
C HIS A 395 -7.61 -20.95 13.56
N LEU A 396 -7.78 -19.77 12.95
CA LEU A 396 -7.59 -19.59 11.51
C LEU A 396 -6.12 -19.33 11.19
N ARG A 397 -5.45 -20.31 10.58
CA ARG A 397 -4.00 -20.27 10.33
C ARG A 397 -3.66 -20.19 8.84
N PHE A 398 -3.07 -19.09 8.41
CA PHE A 398 -2.66 -18.85 7.03
C PHE A 398 -1.14 -18.98 6.92
N ARG A 399 -0.72 -19.96 6.11
CA ARG A 399 0.70 -20.27 5.88
C ARG A 399 1.08 -19.88 4.46
N TYR A 400 2.13 -19.08 4.38
CA TYR A 400 2.88 -18.76 3.18
C TYR A 400 4.16 -19.59 3.21
N ASP A 401 4.44 -20.35 2.14
CA ASP A 401 5.69 -21.11 2.05
C ASP A 401 6.90 -20.15 1.96
N GLU A 402 8.02 -20.52 2.60
CA GLU A 402 9.23 -19.68 2.64
C GLU A 402 10.25 -20.00 1.54
N ASP A 403 10.05 -21.11 0.83
CA ASP A 403 10.83 -21.50 -0.35
C ASP A 403 10.10 -21.20 -1.69
N ASP A 404 8.84 -20.71 -1.66
CA ASP A 404 8.06 -20.34 -2.85
C ASP A 404 8.02 -18.83 -3.10
N LEU A 405 8.43 -18.43 -4.32
CA LEU A 405 8.36 -17.06 -4.81
C LEU A 405 6.93 -16.52 -4.92
N ASP A 406 5.94 -17.37 -5.18
CA ASP A 406 4.54 -16.99 -5.31
C ASP A 406 3.97 -16.58 -3.94
N ASP A 407 4.04 -17.48 -2.95
CA ASP A 407 3.58 -17.22 -1.59
C ASP A 407 4.34 -16.08 -0.89
N LEU A 408 5.67 -15.98 -1.05
CA LEU A 408 6.40 -14.81 -0.55
C LEU A 408 5.96 -13.50 -1.19
N SER A 409 5.63 -13.50 -2.49
CA SER A 409 5.08 -12.31 -3.16
C SER A 409 3.69 -11.95 -2.61
N ARG A 410 2.85 -12.94 -2.28
CA ARG A 410 1.56 -12.74 -1.60
C ARG A 410 1.73 -12.16 -0.20
N LEU A 411 2.73 -12.61 0.56
CA LEU A 411 3.04 -12.10 1.89
C LEU A 411 3.57 -10.66 1.85
N LEU A 412 4.42 -10.33 0.88
CA LEU A 412 4.87 -8.96 0.63
C LEU A 412 3.71 -8.04 0.21
N MET A 413 2.77 -8.56 -0.59
CA MET A 413 1.57 -7.83 -0.99
C MET A 413 0.63 -7.56 0.19
N LEU A 414 0.44 -8.53 1.09
CA LEU A 414 -0.29 -8.36 2.35
C LEU A 414 0.32 -7.25 3.23
N ALA A 415 1.65 -7.19 3.32
CA ALA A 415 2.36 -6.12 4.02
C ALA A 415 2.13 -4.74 3.36
N MET A 416 2.22 -4.67 2.02
CA MET A 416 1.97 -3.45 1.26
C MET A 416 0.54 -2.94 1.38
N THR A 417 -0.48 -3.77 1.14
CA THR A 417 -1.90 -3.36 1.26
C THR A 417 -2.29 -3.08 2.70
N GLY A 418 -1.75 -3.85 3.65
CA GLY A 418 -2.12 -3.79 5.06
C GLY A 418 -3.48 -4.38 5.39
N PHE A 419 -4.06 -5.20 4.50
CA PHE A 419 -5.30 -5.91 4.76
C PHE A 419 -5.45 -7.16 3.89
N ALA A 420 -6.25 -8.11 4.36
CA ALA A 420 -6.78 -9.21 3.59
C ALA A 420 -8.32 -9.18 3.52
N ARG A 421 -8.88 -9.69 2.45
CA ARG A 421 -10.31 -10.06 2.35
C ARG A 421 -10.49 -11.48 2.86
N LEU A 422 -11.30 -11.71 3.88
CA LEU A 422 -11.63 -13.05 4.40
C LEU A 422 -13.04 -13.48 3.97
N ASP A 423 -13.14 -14.53 3.17
CA ASP A 423 -14.42 -15.18 2.82
C ASP A 423 -14.63 -16.46 3.64
N ILE A 424 -15.70 -16.52 4.43
CA ILE A 424 -16.10 -17.70 5.21
C ILE A 424 -17.13 -18.49 4.41
N LEU A 425 -16.83 -19.75 4.11
CA LEU A 425 -17.57 -20.63 3.21
C LEU A 425 -18.15 -21.86 3.94
N ALA A 426 -19.34 -22.29 3.55
CA ALA A 426 -19.92 -23.58 3.95
C ALA A 426 -20.26 -24.47 2.75
N ALA A 427 -20.20 -25.79 2.95
CA ALA A 427 -20.57 -26.78 1.94
C ALA A 427 -22.10 -26.91 1.81
N ARG A 428 -22.61 -26.74 0.59
CA ARG A 428 -24.00 -27.06 0.21
C ARG A 428 -24.16 -28.58 0.08
N GLN A 429 -25.31 -29.11 0.50
CA GLN A 429 -25.66 -30.54 0.38
C GLN A 429 -25.61 -31.10 -1.06
N ALA A 430 -25.66 -30.22 -2.08
CA ALA A 430 -25.59 -30.57 -3.49
C ALA A 430 -24.18 -30.50 -4.12
N GLY A 431 -23.10 -30.40 -3.33
CA GLY A 431 -21.73 -30.39 -3.85
C GLY A 431 -21.22 -29.03 -4.35
N GLY A 432 -21.60 -27.94 -3.67
CA GLY A 432 -21.10 -26.59 -3.93
C GLY A 432 -20.64 -25.90 -2.66
N LEU A 433 -20.01 -24.74 -2.77
CA LEU A 433 -19.70 -23.86 -1.64
C LEU A 433 -20.65 -22.66 -1.66
N ARG A 434 -21.06 -22.19 -0.47
CA ARG A 434 -21.75 -20.91 -0.30
C ARG A 434 -20.90 -19.98 0.55
N VAL A 435 -20.71 -18.74 0.10
CA VAL A 435 -20.21 -17.66 0.96
C VAL A 435 -21.27 -17.43 2.04
N LEU A 436 -20.85 -17.49 3.31
CA LEU A 436 -21.66 -17.10 4.47
C LEU A 436 -21.45 -15.62 4.81
N ARG A 437 -20.20 -15.18 4.75
CA ARG A 437 -19.75 -13.85 5.14
C ARG A 437 -18.44 -13.52 4.43
N THR A 438 -18.34 -12.31 3.91
CA THR A 438 -17.06 -11.68 3.54
C THR A 438 -16.73 -10.64 4.60
N ILE A 439 -15.47 -10.53 5.02
CA ILE A 439 -14.99 -9.60 6.04
C ILE A 439 -13.68 -8.96 5.54
N ARG A 440 -13.46 -7.67 5.81
CA ARG A 440 -12.13 -7.04 5.67
C ARG A 440 -11.34 -7.26 6.97
N VAL A 441 -10.13 -7.78 6.85
CA VAL A 441 -9.20 -7.99 7.95
C VAL A 441 -8.01 -7.05 7.78
N ASP A 442 -8.02 -5.92 8.48
CA ASP A 442 -6.88 -5.00 8.53
C ASP A 442 -5.73 -5.61 9.36
N VAL A 443 -4.50 -5.54 8.84
CA VAL A 443 -3.30 -6.14 9.44
C VAL A 443 -2.56 -5.08 10.28
N PRO A 444 -2.24 -5.34 11.55
CA PRO A 444 -1.50 -4.41 12.41
C PRO A 444 -0.15 -3.98 11.79
N GLY A 445 0.24 -2.71 11.98
CA GLY A 445 1.46 -2.16 11.40
C GLY A 445 2.72 -2.97 11.70
N GLU A 446 2.87 -3.43 12.95
CA GLU A 446 4.02 -4.25 13.38
C GLU A 446 4.06 -5.62 12.68
N VAL A 447 2.90 -6.21 12.36
CA VAL A 447 2.79 -7.46 11.59
C VAL A 447 3.12 -7.19 10.12
N ARG A 448 2.60 -6.11 9.53
CA ARG A 448 2.93 -5.71 8.14
C ARG A 448 4.43 -5.53 7.96
N ASP A 449 5.07 -4.83 8.90
CA ASP A 449 6.51 -4.58 8.91
C ASP A 449 7.31 -5.88 8.97
N LEU A 450 7.00 -6.74 9.94
CA LEU A 450 7.66 -8.04 10.15
C LEU A 450 7.51 -8.96 8.93
N CYS A 451 6.29 -9.11 8.40
CA CYS A 451 6.00 -9.96 7.25
C CYS A 451 6.64 -9.43 5.96
N GLY A 452 6.59 -8.12 5.73
CA GLY A 452 7.11 -7.50 4.53
C GLY A 452 8.65 -7.51 4.46
N GLU A 453 9.33 -7.21 5.56
CA GLU A 453 10.80 -7.26 5.61
C GLU A 453 11.32 -8.70 5.42
N TYR A 454 10.69 -9.67 6.07
CA TYR A 454 11.00 -11.10 5.89
C TYR A 454 10.73 -11.56 4.45
N ALA A 455 9.56 -11.24 3.88
CA ALA A 455 9.19 -11.64 2.52
C ALA A 455 10.14 -11.04 1.48
N TYR A 456 10.45 -9.75 1.58
CA TYR A 456 11.41 -9.08 0.71
C TYR A 456 12.82 -9.70 0.81
N ALA A 457 13.33 -9.94 2.02
CA ALA A 457 14.63 -10.57 2.22
C ALA A 457 14.72 -11.99 1.64
N ARG A 458 13.67 -12.80 1.80
CA ARG A 458 13.56 -14.14 1.19
C ARG A 458 13.50 -14.06 -0.34
N LEU A 459 12.67 -13.18 -0.91
CA LEU A 459 12.56 -12.98 -2.37
C LEU A 459 13.90 -12.56 -3.01
N ARG A 460 14.65 -11.65 -2.37
CA ARG A 460 15.99 -11.22 -2.85
C ARG A 460 17.00 -12.37 -2.84
N THR A 461 16.96 -13.21 -1.80
CA THR A 461 17.81 -14.42 -1.71
C THR A 461 17.47 -15.44 -2.81
N LEU A 462 16.18 -15.79 -2.97
CA LEU A 462 15.73 -16.76 -3.98
C LEU A 462 15.92 -16.27 -5.42
N SER A 463 15.84 -14.96 -5.66
CA SER A 463 16.10 -14.35 -6.97
C SER A 463 17.60 -14.29 -7.34
N GLY A 464 18.49 -14.73 -6.45
CA GLY A 464 19.95 -14.72 -6.65
C GLY A 464 20.59 -13.33 -6.52
N GLU A 465 19.85 -12.34 -6.00
CA GLU A 465 20.30 -10.94 -5.90
C GLU A 465 21.00 -10.62 -4.56
N ALA A 466 21.46 -11.65 -3.85
CA ALA A 466 22.23 -11.57 -2.62
C ALA A 466 23.68 -11.12 -2.91
N GLY A 467 23.87 -9.81 -3.16
CA GLY A 467 25.16 -9.29 -3.62
C GLY A 467 25.33 -7.77 -3.60
N GLY A 468 24.61 -7.03 -2.76
CA GLY A 468 24.72 -5.57 -2.71
C GLY A 468 24.26 -4.94 -1.39
N ALA A 469 25.19 -4.26 -0.71
CA ALA A 469 24.95 -3.36 0.43
C ALA A 469 24.28 -3.96 1.70
N GLY A 470 25.03 -4.80 2.42
CA GLY A 470 25.00 -4.85 3.89
C GLY A 470 23.83 -5.59 4.55
N GLU A 471 24.02 -6.88 4.81
CA GLU A 471 23.22 -7.63 5.78
C GLU A 471 23.45 -7.12 7.21
N PRO A 472 22.38 -6.85 7.99
CA PRO A 472 22.36 -7.08 9.42
C PRO A 472 21.73 -8.45 9.67
N GLY A 473 22.54 -9.43 10.10
CA GLY A 473 22.02 -10.72 10.55
C GLY A 473 21.03 -10.55 11.72
N ALA A 474 20.19 -11.57 11.95
CA ALA A 474 19.06 -11.51 12.89
C ALA A 474 19.41 -11.12 14.35
N GLU A 475 20.68 -11.17 14.73
CA GLU A 475 21.20 -10.73 16.03
C GLU A 475 21.23 -9.20 16.24
N GLU A 476 21.14 -8.39 15.18
CA GLU A 476 21.22 -6.92 15.31
C GLU A 476 19.84 -6.28 15.58
N LEU A 477 18.76 -6.92 15.11
CA LEU A 477 17.37 -6.54 15.38
C LEU A 477 17.03 -6.63 16.88
N THR A 478 17.60 -7.60 17.59
CA THR A 478 17.48 -7.75 19.06
C THR A 478 18.32 -6.76 19.86
N ARG A 479 19.35 -6.12 19.27
CA ARG A 479 20.09 -5.03 19.95
C ARG A 479 19.33 -3.70 19.89
N ARG A 480 18.74 -3.36 18.74
CA ARG A 480 18.04 -2.07 18.55
C ARG A 480 16.80 -1.89 19.44
N SER A 481 16.16 -2.98 19.86
CA SER A 481 15.00 -2.94 20.77
C SER A 481 15.37 -2.74 22.25
N ALA A 482 16.63 -2.91 22.66
CA ALA A 482 17.09 -2.69 24.03
C ALA A 482 17.69 -1.29 24.29
N GLY A 483 17.95 -0.51 23.23
CA GLY A 483 18.85 0.67 23.27
C GLY A 483 18.19 2.04 23.38
N ARG A 484 17.17 2.25 24.23
CA ARG A 484 16.49 3.57 24.35
C ARG A 484 16.46 4.19 25.74
N GLY A 485 17.64 4.38 26.34
CA GLY A 485 17.80 5.23 27.53
C GLY A 485 19.26 5.40 28.00
N GLY A 486 19.62 6.60 28.44
CA GLY A 486 20.89 6.88 29.14
C GLY A 486 21.98 7.55 28.30
N ALA A 487 22.31 8.80 28.63
CA ALA A 487 23.41 9.55 28.04
C ALA A 487 24.78 9.16 28.61
N GLY A 488 25.87 9.35 27.85
CA GLY A 488 27.24 9.36 28.39
C GLY A 488 28.35 9.18 27.34
N PRO A 489 29.58 9.70 27.54
CA PRO A 489 30.59 9.81 26.48
C PRO A 489 31.84 8.90 26.64
N TRP A 490 32.50 8.66 25.50
CA TRP A 490 33.93 8.35 25.23
C TRP A 490 34.90 7.94 26.35
N GLU A 491 35.62 6.83 26.15
CA GLU A 491 37.08 6.72 26.40
C GLU A 491 37.72 5.51 25.65
N ASP A 492 39.06 5.47 25.54
CA ASP A 492 39.87 4.52 24.72
C ASP A 492 40.16 3.14 25.39
N GLY A 493 40.57 2.10 24.62
CA GLY A 493 40.84 0.77 25.23
C GLY A 493 41.41 -0.43 24.43
N VAL A 494 42.45 -0.26 23.60
CA VAL A 494 43.64 -1.15 23.43
C VAL A 494 43.53 -2.72 23.52
N GLU A 495 43.89 -3.40 22.40
CA GLU A 495 44.58 -4.71 22.22
C GLU A 495 44.05 -6.11 22.72
N ARG A 496 43.96 -7.04 21.75
CA ARG A 496 44.73 -8.33 21.58
C ARG A 496 44.07 -9.73 21.61
N ASP A 497 44.57 -10.54 20.66
CA ASP A 497 44.84 -12.00 20.61
C ASP A 497 43.79 -13.08 20.94
N GLY A 498 43.80 -14.17 20.14
CA GLY A 498 43.29 -15.49 20.56
C GLY A 498 42.90 -16.47 19.43
N LEU A 499 43.82 -17.38 19.04
CA LEU A 499 43.63 -18.50 18.09
C LEU A 499 42.30 -19.29 18.31
N VAL A 500 41.50 -19.67 17.30
CA VAL A 500 41.75 -20.55 16.12
C VAL A 500 41.98 -22.04 16.46
N VAL A 501 41.06 -22.92 16.02
CA VAL A 501 41.30 -24.18 15.24
C VAL A 501 39.97 -25.00 15.11
N ASN A 502 39.68 -25.49 13.90
CA ASN A 502 38.54 -26.39 13.57
C ASN A 502 38.70 -27.81 14.13
N LYS A 503 37.59 -28.59 14.14
CA LYS A 503 37.60 -29.93 13.51
C LYS A 503 36.21 -30.54 13.23
N ASP A 504 36.22 -31.46 12.28
CA ASP A 504 35.05 -31.96 11.55
C ASP A 504 34.36 -33.21 12.15
N LEU A 505 33.17 -33.47 11.57
CA LEU A 505 32.32 -34.68 11.53
C LEU A 505 33.10 -36.02 11.30
N PRO A 506 32.52 -37.25 11.43
CA PRO A 506 31.10 -37.58 11.14
C PRO A 506 30.42 -38.80 11.85
N ARG A 507 29.20 -39.12 11.36
CA ARG A 507 28.50 -40.44 11.24
C ARG A 507 27.47 -40.95 12.29
N GLU A 508 26.22 -40.97 11.82
CA GLU A 508 25.32 -42.13 11.69
C GLU A 508 24.92 -42.98 12.93
N ARG A 509 23.61 -42.94 13.27
CA ARG A 509 22.78 -44.13 13.51
C ARG A 509 21.28 -43.83 13.40
N GLU A 510 20.51 -44.81 12.93
CA GLU A 510 19.05 -44.75 12.77
C GLU A 510 18.27 -45.32 13.99
N SER A 511 16.94 -45.32 13.85
CA SER A 511 15.93 -46.19 14.49
C SER A 511 15.22 -45.79 15.80
N ALA A 512 14.45 -44.69 15.69
CA ALA A 512 13.04 -44.63 16.12
C ALA A 512 12.75 -44.74 17.66
N PRO A 513 11.48 -44.88 18.11
CA PRO A 513 10.84 -43.73 18.77
C PRO A 513 10.52 -43.95 20.26
N VAL A 514 10.64 -42.89 21.06
CA VAL A 514 10.17 -42.86 22.45
C VAL A 514 9.25 -41.65 22.64
N PHE A 515 7.98 -41.93 22.94
CA PHE A 515 7.06 -40.99 23.57
C PHE A 515 7.37 -41.01 25.07
N ASP A 516 7.65 -39.86 25.68
CA ASP A 516 7.61 -39.72 27.15
C ASP A 516 7.10 -38.33 27.53
N GLY A 517 6.52 -38.20 28.72
CA GLY A 517 5.67 -37.06 29.10
C GLY A 517 6.16 -36.28 30.32
N GLY A 518 6.41 -34.98 30.12
CA GLY A 518 6.55 -33.97 31.18
C GLY A 518 6.57 -32.59 30.52
N LEU A 519 5.66 -31.66 30.85
CA LEU A 519 5.54 -30.89 32.10
C LEU A 519 6.65 -29.85 32.28
N PHE A 520 6.21 -28.61 32.53
CA PHE A 520 6.98 -27.36 32.57
C PHE A 520 7.49 -26.91 31.17
N GLN A 521 7.57 -25.61 30.86
CA GLN A 521 7.31 -24.42 31.68
C GLN A 521 6.74 -23.26 30.82
N ARG A 522 6.04 -22.30 31.45
CA ARG A 522 5.80 -20.97 30.86
C ARG A 522 7.10 -20.16 30.92
N ASP A 523 7.34 -19.29 29.93
CA ASP A 523 7.15 -17.83 30.06
C ASP A 523 7.33 -17.17 28.66
N ASP A 524 7.42 -15.84 28.59
CA ASP A 524 7.69 -15.02 27.39
C ASP A 524 6.64 -15.01 26.26
N MET A 525 5.42 -14.60 26.61
CA MET A 525 4.52 -13.85 25.70
C MET A 525 4.56 -12.36 26.09
N LEU A 526 4.72 -11.47 25.12
CA LEU A 526 4.54 -10.02 25.30
C LEU A 526 3.11 -9.61 24.90
N PHE A 527 2.56 -8.63 25.62
CA PHE A 527 1.22 -8.06 25.42
C PHE A 527 1.22 -6.89 24.42
#